data_AF-A0A941FIN3-F1
#
_entry.id   AF-A0A941FIN3-F1
#
_cell.length_a   1.000
_cell.length_b   1.000
_cell.length_c   1.000
_cell.angle_alpha   90.00
_cell.angle_beta   90.00
_cell.angle_gamma   90.00
#
_symmetry.space_group_name_H-M   'P 1'
#
loop_
_entity.id
_entity.type
_entity.pdbx_description
1 polymer ?
#
loop_
_entity_poly.entity_id
_entity_poly.type
_entity_poly.pdbx_seq_one_letter_code
_entity_poly.pdbx_strand_id
1 'polypeptide(L)'
;MNDKEIKKVVEFPIFSGSEDFSYYAEKIPGCFFYIGCKPKGVEKAYFNHHPKFDIDEEALLIVSKSVAQVVCRFMNGTSPLVFVCKKTEKPHKTPFGINERCFVGCNR
;
A
#
# COMPACT_ATOMS: atom_id res chain seq x y z
N MET A 1 2.84 18.03 8.63
CA MET A 1 2.41 17.04 9.63
C MET A 1 3.59 16.14 9.94
N ASN A 2 4.15 16.25 11.15
CA ASN A 2 5.23 15.40 11.66
C ASN A 2 4.63 14.51 12.75
N ASP A 3 4.06 13.38 12.37
CA ASP A 3 3.63 12.37 13.35
C ASP A 3 4.85 11.53 13.76
N LYS A 4 5.01 11.29 15.07
CA LYS A 4 6.18 10.60 15.61
C LYS A 4 6.19 9.10 15.31
N GLU A 5 5.01 8.55 15.03
CA GLU A 5 4.78 7.12 14.82
C GLU A 5 4.87 6.75 13.34
N ILE A 6 4.43 7.65 12.44
CA ILE A 6 4.56 7.48 10.98
C ILE A 6 5.91 8.01 10.52
N LYS A 7 6.92 7.13 10.52
CA LYS A 7 8.32 7.51 10.27
C LYS A 7 8.75 7.46 8.81
N LYS A 8 8.30 6.43 8.08
CA LYS A 8 8.73 6.18 6.69
C LYS A 8 7.73 5.34 5.93
N VAL A 9 7.65 5.58 4.62
CA VAL A 9 7.05 4.68 3.64
C VAL A 9 8.20 3.90 3.00
N VAL A 10 8.05 2.59 2.89
CA VAL A 10 9.03 1.72 2.24
C VAL A 10 8.36 0.94 1.14
N GLU A 11 9.15 0.60 0.13
CA GLU A 11 8.72 -0.25 -0.95
C GLU A 11 8.59 -1.70 -0.44
N PHE A 12 7.46 -2.34 -0.71
CA PHE A 12 7.15 -3.71 -0.27
C PHE A 12 7.23 -4.66 -1.47
N PRO A 13 7.66 -5.93 -1.36
CA PRO A 13 7.70 -6.86 -2.48
C PRO A 13 6.35 -7.04 -3.19
N ILE A 14 6.34 -7.41 -4.48
CA ILE A 14 5.08 -7.79 -5.14
C ILE A 14 4.47 -8.97 -4.39
N PHE A 15 3.18 -8.84 -4.09
CA PHE A 15 2.39 -9.85 -3.40
C PHE A 15 1.44 -10.54 -4.39
N SER A 16 1.32 -11.87 -4.32
CA SER A 16 0.49 -12.66 -5.24
C SER A 16 -0.98 -12.75 -4.84
N GLY A 17 -1.42 -12.01 -3.83
CA GLY A 17 -2.82 -11.92 -3.43
C GLY A 17 -3.68 -11.22 -4.47
N SER A 18 -4.89 -11.74 -4.70
CA SER A 18 -5.91 -11.05 -5.48
C SER A 18 -6.59 -9.98 -4.63
N GLU A 19 -6.74 -8.76 -5.17
CA GLU A 19 -7.38 -7.64 -4.50
C GLU A 19 -8.27 -6.89 -5.50
N ASP A 20 -9.55 -6.71 -5.16
CA ASP A 20 -10.53 -6.10 -6.05
C ASP A 20 -10.37 -4.57 -6.15
N PHE A 21 -9.56 -3.97 -5.26
CA PHE A 21 -9.15 -2.56 -5.36
C PHE A 21 -8.55 -2.20 -6.73
N SER A 22 -7.93 -3.18 -7.39
CA SER A 22 -7.39 -3.05 -8.74
C SER A 22 -8.41 -2.52 -9.75
N TYR A 23 -9.70 -2.85 -9.62
CA TYR A 23 -10.75 -2.32 -10.49
C TYR A 23 -10.94 -0.81 -10.34
N TYR A 24 -10.74 -0.23 -9.15
CA TYR A 24 -10.76 1.22 -8.96
C TYR A 24 -9.54 1.87 -9.60
N ALA A 25 -8.36 1.28 -9.40
CA ALA A 25 -7.10 1.78 -9.95
C ALA A 25 -7.05 1.77 -11.49
N GLU A 26 -7.85 0.93 -12.15
CA GLU A 26 -8.03 0.95 -13.61
C GLU A 26 -8.82 2.17 -14.11
N LYS A 27 -9.62 2.83 -13.26
CA LYS A 27 -10.51 3.92 -13.67
C LYS A 27 -9.99 5.30 -13.29
N ILE A 28 -9.32 5.40 -12.15
CA ILE A 28 -8.78 6.65 -11.61
C ILE A 28 -7.38 6.41 -11.03
N PRO A 29 -6.50 7.43 -10.99
CA PRO A 29 -5.23 7.31 -10.29
C PRO A 29 -5.45 6.88 -8.84
N GLY A 30 -5.01 5.66 -8.53
CA GLY A 30 -5.18 5.03 -7.21
C GLY A 30 -3.84 4.79 -6.53
N CYS A 31 -3.87 4.72 -5.20
CA CYS A 31 -2.73 4.29 -4.40
C CYS A 31 -3.21 3.24 -3.40
N PHE A 32 -2.55 2.08 -3.40
CA PHE A 32 -2.75 1.02 -2.42
C PHE A 32 -1.45 0.82 -1.65
N PHE A 33 -1.53 0.77 -0.33
CA PHE A 33 -0.37 0.57 0.54
C PHE A 33 -0.72 -0.32 1.73
N TYR A 34 0.29 -1.02 2.25
CA TYR A 34 0.15 -1.90 3.40
C TYR A 34 0.52 -1.18 4.70
N ILE A 35 -0.18 -1.52 5.78
CA ILE A 35 0.18 -1.14 7.14
C ILE A 35 0.64 -2.39 7.88
N GLY A 36 1.86 -2.35 8.40
CA GLY A 36 2.39 -3.44 9.22
C GLY A 36 1.60 -3.56 10.52
N CYS A 37 1.02 -4.74 10.77
CA CYS A 37 0.21 -5.03 11.94
C CYS A 37 0.59 -6.36 12.60
N LYS A 38 1.86 -6.78 12.46
CA LYS A 38 2.36 -8.02 13.06
C LYS A 38 2.19 -7.98 14.59
N PRO A 39 1.54 -8.98 15.22
CA PRO A 39 1.41 -9.03 16.68
C PRO A 39 2.74 -8.87 17.42
N LYS A 40 2.70 -8.19 18.58
CA LYS A 40 3.87 -7.93 19.41
C LYS A 40 4.45 -9.24 19.98
N GLY A 41 5.78 -9.34 20.00
CA GLY A 41 6.47 -10.52 20.53
C GLY A 41 6.39 -11.78 19.64
N VAL A 42 5.71 -11.72 18.49
CA VAL A 42 5.60 -12.85 17.56
C VAL A 42 6.69 -12.74 16.50
N GLU A 43 7.53 -13.77 16.36
CA GLU A 43 8.56 -13.81 15.32
C GLU A 43 7.96 -14.02 13.92
N LYS A 44 7.09 -15.03 13.80
CA LYS A 44 6.40 -15.40 12.56
C LYS A 44 4.89 -15.38 12.76
N ALA A 45 4.22 -14.38 12.19
CA ALA A 45 2.76 -14.26 12.25
C ALA A 45 2.07 -15.21 11.27
N TYR A 46 0.85 -15.64 11.64
CA TYR A 46 -0.04 -16.34 10.74
C TYR A 46 -0.57 -15.37 9.68
N PHE A 47 -0.68 -15.85 8.44
CA PHE A 47 -1.12 -15.04 7.31
C PHE A 47 -2.65 -14.84 7.30
N ASN A 48 -3.16 -13.86 6.53
CA ASN A 48 -4.61 -13.71 6.36
C ASN A 48 -5.23 -15.02 5.85
N HIS A 49 -6.48 -15.28 6.27
CA HIS A 49 -7.24 -16.52 6.09
C HIS A 49 -6.84 -17.71 6.96
N HIS A 50 -5.83 -17.61 7.82
CA HIS A 50 -5.52 -18.66 8.78
C HIS A 50 -6.42 -18.56 10.04
N PRO A 51 -6.90 -19.66 10.67
CA PRO A 51 -7.78 -19.60 11.85
C PRO A 51 -7.11 -19.03 13.12
N LYS A 52 -5.78 -18.94 13.12
CA LYS A 52 -4.97 -18.29 14.16
C LYS A 52 -4.43 -16.92 13.74
N PHE A 53 -4.99 -16.34 12.69
CA PHE A 53 -4.65 -14.99 12.27
C PHE A 53 -4.94 -14.01 13.41
N ASP A 54 -4.01 -13.10 13.62
CA ASP A 54 -4.08 -12.10 14.68
C ASP A 54 -3.27 -10.86 14.27
N ILE A 55 -3.56 -9.72 14.90
CA ILE A 55 -2.95 -8.42 14.58
C ILE A 55 -2.55 -7.64 15.83
N ASP A 56 -1.61 -6.71 15.67
CA ASP A 56 -1.40 -5.64 16.65
C ASP A 56 -2.45 -4.54 16.46
N GLU A 57 -3.44 -4.46 17.35
CA GLU A 57 -4.54 -3.49 17.27
C GLU A 57 -4.07 -2.03 17.34
N GLU A 58 -2.88 -1.74 17.87
CA GLU A 58 -2.31 -0.38 17.82
C GLU A 58 -2.05 0.08 16.37
N ALA A 59 -1.92 -0.85 15.42
CA ALA A 59 -1.82 -0.53 14.00
C ALA A 59 -3.09 0.16 13.45
N LEU A 60 -4.25 -0.01 14.10
CA LEU A 60 -5.49 0.68 13.72
C LEU A 60 -5.35 2.20 13.84
N LEU A 61 -4.68 2.68 14.89
CA LEU A 61 -4.41 4.10 15.05
C LEU A 61 -3.45 4.62 13.96
N ILE A 62 -2.43 3.82 13.63
CA ILE A 62 -1.45 4.16 12.59
C ILE A 62 -2.11 4.25 11.21
N VAL A 63 -2.99 3.31 10.85
CA VAL A 63 -3.69 3.37 9.55
C VAL A 63 -4.61 4.58 9.46
N SER A 64 -5.39 4.89 10.51
CA SER A 64 -6.27 6.06 10.53
C SER A 64 -5.49 7.37 10.35
N LYS A 65 -4.38 7.52 11.07
CA LYS A 65 -3.49 8.68 10.93
C LYS A 65 -2.88 8.76 9.54
N SER A 66 -2.46 7.63 8.97
CA SER A 66 -1.84 7.56 7.64
C SER A 66 -2.81 8.03 6.55
N VAL A 67 -4.04 7.50 6.55
CA VAL A 67 -5.09 7.90 5.60
C VAL A 67 -5.45 9.38 5.77
N ALA A 68 -5.62 9.85 7.02
CA ALA A 68 -5.91 11.25 7.29
C ALA A 68 -4.81 12.18 6.78
N GLN A 69 -3.53 11.82 6.97
CA GLN A 69 -2.41 12.59 6.44
C GLN A 69 -2.40 12.65 4.92
N VAL A 70 -2.69 11.54 4.24
CA VAL A 70 -2.80 11.51 2.77
C VAL A 70 -3.90 12.45 2.30
N VAL A 71 -5.09 12.35 2.90
CA VAL A 71 -6.25 13.21 2.55
C VAL A 71 -5.93 14.68 2.81
N CYS A 72 -5.44 15.03 4.00
CA CYS A 72 -5.11 16.41 4.33
C CYS A 72 -4.05 16.99 3.38
N ARG A 73 -3.02 16.21 3.02
CA ARG A 73 -1.99 16.67 2.07
C ARG A 73 -2.58 16.90 0.68
N PHE A 74 -3.39 15.96 0.20
CA PHE A 74 -4.05 16.04 -1.10
C PHE A 74 -4.96 17.28 -1.19
N MET A 75 -5.80 17.51 -0.17
CA MET A 75 -6.71 18.66 -0.11
C MET A 75 -5.97 19.99 0.02
N ASN A 76 -4.82 20.01 0.69
CA ASN A 76 -4.01 21.22 0.85
C ASN A 76 -3.10 21.52 -0.35
N GLY A 77 -3.18 20.75 -1.45
CA GLY A 77 -2.36 20.95 -2.65
C GLY A 77 -0.86 20.68 -2.46
N THR A 78 -0.46 20.21 -1.28
CA THR A 78 0.89 19.66 -1.06
C THR A 78 0.99 18.31 -1.73
N SER A 79 2.10 18.06 -2.44
CA SER A 79 2.37 16.72 -2.96
C SER A 79 2.23 15.71 -1.82
N PRO A 80 1.41 14.65 -2.00
CA PRO A 80 1.38 13.59 -1.02
C PRO A 80 2.81 13.06 -0.89
N LEU A 81 3.22 12.74 0.33
CA LEU A 81 4.51 12.09 0.60
C LEU A 81 4.42 10.59 0.20
N VAL A 82 3.90 10.37 -1.00
CA VAL A 82 3.73 9.10 -1.70
C VAL A 82 4.68 9.22 -2.88
N PHE A 83 5.86 8.62 -2.76
CA PHE A 83 6.82 8.58 -3.86
C PHE A 83 6.13 7.94 -5.08
N VAL A 84 6.11 8.71 -6.17
CA VAL A 84 5.66 8.29 -7.49
C VAL A 84 6.54 7.12 -7.94
N CYS A 85 5.95 5.95 -8.18
CA CYS A 85 6.57 4.92 -9.00
C CYS A 85 6.83 5.55 -10.38
N LYS A 86 8.11 5.77 -10.71
CA LYS A 86 8.49 6.22 -12.05
C LYS A 86 8.17 5.10 -13.03
N LYS A 87 7.36 5.44 -14.04
CA LYS A 87 7.09 4.63 -15.23
C LYS A 87 8.36 3.90 -15.69
N THR A 88 8.43 2.58 -15.55
CA THR A 88 9.50 1.80 -16.15
C THR A 88 9.20 1.63 -17.64
N GLU A 89 10.04 2.21 -18.49
CA GLU A 89 9.82 2.48 -19.93
C GLU A 89 9.85 1.25 -20.87
N LYS A 90 9.28 0.09 -20.53
CA LYS A 90 9.19 -1.01 -21.52
C LYS A 90 7.80 -1.67 -21.55
N PRO A 91 7.03 -1.47 -22.65
CA PRO A 91 5.72 -2.08 -22.79
C PRO A 91 5.87 -3.55 -23.14
N HIS A 92 5.49 -4.45 -22.23
CA HIS A 92 5.27 -5.85 -22.59
C HIS A 92 3.81 -5.99 -23.03
N LYS A 93 3.58 -6.16 -24.33
CA LYS A 93 2.23 -6.47 -24.85
C LYS A 93 1.83 -7.86 -24.38
N THR A 94 0.84 -7.95 -23.49
CA THR A 94 0.11 -9.20 -23.23
C THR A 94 -1.04 -9.33 -24.22
N PRO A 95 -1.46 -10.56 -24.60
CA PRO A 95 -2.51 -10.80 -25.60
C PRO A 95 -3.91 -10.32 -25.16
N PHE A 96 -4.04 -9.92 -23.90
CA PHE A 96 -5.21 -9.22 -23.36
C PHE A 96 -4.77 -7.79 -23.01
N GLY A 97 -5.33 -6.80 -23.71
CA GLY A 97 -4.94 -5.40 -23.64
C GLY A 97 -5.31 -4.69 -22.34
N ILE A 98 -4.68 -5.08 -21.23
CA ILE A 98 -4.74 -4.37 -19.95
C ILE A 98 -3.46 -3.55 -19.77
N ASN A 99 -3.59 -2.23 -19.89
CA ASN A 99 -2.52 -1.27 -19.60
C ASN A 99 -2.35 -1.12 -18.07
N GLU A 100 -1.11 -1.29 -17.62
CA GLU A 100 -0.47 -0.68 -16.43
C GLU A 100 -1.18 -0.84 -15.07
N ARG A 101 -0.95 -1.97 -14.39
CA ARG A 101 -1.26 -2.10 -12.95
C ARG A 101 -0.04 -1.74 -12.09
N CYS A 102 0.01 -0.49 -11.63
CA CYS A 102 0.95 -0.05 -10.60
C CYS A 102 0.43 -0.50 -9.23
N PHE A 103 1.02 -1.56 -8.67
CA PHE A 103 0.92 -1.87 -7.26
C PHE A 103 2.13 -1.26 -6.54
N VAL A 104 1.99 -0.82 -5.29
CA VAL A 104 3.16 -0.65 -4.39
C VAL A 104 3.61 -2.06 -3.97
N GLY A 105 4.02 -2.80 -4.99
CA GLY A 105 4.96 -3.88 -4.98
C GLY A 105 6.20 -3.33 -5.66
N CYS A 106 7.21 -2.91 -4.89
CA CYS A 106 8.58 -2.95 -5.38
C CYS A 106 8.84 -4.36 -5.87
N ASN A 107 9.23 -4.54 -7.11
CA ASN A 107 10.15 -5.63 -7.39
C ASN A 107 11.20 -5.12 -8.35
N ARG A 108 12.43 -5.55 -8.08
CA ARG A 108 13.47 -5.65 -9.09
C ARG A 108 13.02 -6.52 -10.26
#